data_AF-A0A942DDD8-F1
#
_entry.id   AF-A0A942DDD8-F1
#
_cell.length_a   1.000
_cell.length_b   1.000
_cell.length_c   1.000
_cell.angle_alpha   90.00
_cell.angle_beta   90.00
_cell.angle_gamma   90.00
#
_symmetry.space_group_name_H-M   'P 1'
#
loop_
_entity.id
_entity.type
_entity.pdbx_description
1 polymer ?
#
loop_
_entity_poly.entity_id
_entity_poly.type
_entity_poly.pdbx_seq_one_letter_code
_entity_poly.pdbx_strand_id
1 'polypeptide(L)'
;MKETAFKGAYTFSVNKKCAKGRHHWNHEFHVLAEQPKKNKGDIGQTIDAIGQWPLFRKVETFVFAAMFIALPLFALKVVDHATTTLAVKNTSVDLVNDLIRCKGLAKEHQVNITLTSRNPTDKSPAAYEIRDEEKTVEEVILPSGVNIVGSVTFDPQGLPLHAASFIVNKGIRFAHVDVSKQGDIAVP
;
A
#
# COMPACT_ATOMS: atom_id res chain seq x y z
N MET A 1 -32.29 -2.95 41.23
CA MET A 1 -33.36 -3.89 41.64
C MET A 1 -33.27 -5.09 40.70
N LYS A 2 -33.18 -6.31 41.29
CA LYS A 2 -33.20 -7.67 40.69
C LYS A 2 -31.91 -8.25 40.09
N GLU A 3 -31.32 -9.13 40.92
CA GLU A 3 -30.70 -10.41 40.57
C GLU A 3 -31.50 -11.24 39.55
N THR A 4 -30.80 -12.01 38.71
CA THR A 4 -30.69 -13.49 38.75
C THR A 4 -29.88 -13.93 37.51
N ALA A 5 -28.69 -14.53 37.64
CA ALA A 5 -28.35 -15.91 38.00
C ALA A 5 -28.18 -16.84 36.77
N PHE A 6 -26.93 -17.26 36.52
CA PHE A 6 -26.58 -18.55 35.93
C PHE A 6 -25.25 -19.00 36.57
N LYS A 7 -25.29 -19.74 37.69
CA LYS A 7 -25.29 -21.22 37.81
C LYS A 7 -24.12 -21.92 37.11
N GLY A 8 -23.16 -22.34 37.94
CA GLY A 8 -22.49 -23.63 37.87
C GLY A 8 -20.99 -23.55 37.53
N ALA A 9 -20.05 -24.19 38.24
CA ALA A 9 -20.15 -24.99 39.45
C ALA A 9 -18.72 -25.38 39.93
N TYR A 10 -18.55 -25.51 41.26
CA TYR A 10 -17.56 -26.33 42.00
C TYR A 10 -16.06 -25.97 41.92
N THR A 11 -15.23 -26.06 42.96
CA THR A 11 -15.32 -25.94 44.43
C THR A 11 -13.88 -25.83 44.93
N PHE A 12 -13.68 -25.03 45.97
CA PHE A 12 -12.46 -24.93 46.78
C PHE A 12 -12.21 -26.22 47.56
N SER A 13 -10.96 -26.63 47.80
CA SER A 13 -10.50 -26.86 49.18
C SER A 13 -8.99 -27.12 49.28
N VAL A 14 -8.41 -26.45 50.26
CA VAL A 14 -7.03 -26.52 50.75
C VAL A 14 -6.84 -27.81 51.56
N ASN A 15 -5.66 -28.41 51.54
CA ASN A 15 -5.28 -29.32 52.63
C ASN A 15 -3.91 -28.96 53.23
N LYS A 16 -4.00 -28.24 54.35
CA LYS A 16 -2.97 -28.14 55.38
C LYS A 16 -3.16 -29.35 56.29
N LYS A 17 -2.17 -30.24 56.43
CA LYS A 17 -2.03 -31.02 57.67
C LYS A 17 -0.59 -31.18 58.12
N CYS A 18 -0.43 -30.78 59.36
CA CYS A 18 0.72 -30.84 60.23
C CYS A 18 0.66 -32.13 61.07
N ALA A 19 1.84 -32.64 61.44
CA ALA A 19 2.19 -33.32 62.69
C ALA A 19 1.59 -34.70 63.10
N LYS A 20 2.56 -35.57 63.45
CA LYS A 20 2.63 -36.51 64.61
C LYS A 20 1.72 -37.76 64.67
N GLY A 21 2.38 -38.94 64.63
CA GLY A 21 2.18 -39.97 65.65
C GLY A 21 2.15 -41.45 65.21
N ARG A 22 3.04 -42.26 65.85
CA ARG A 22 2.96 -43.68 66.25
C ARG A 22 3.46 -44.84 65.35
N HIS A 23 4.56 -45.43 65.83
CA HIS A 23 4.89 -46.83 66.16
C HIS A 23 4.60 -48.03 65.21
N HIS A 24 5.71 -48.75 64.95
CA HIS A 24 5.95 -50.22 65.12
C HIS A 24 5.71 -51.23 63.96
N TRP A 25 6.87 -51.82 63.58
CA TRP A 25 7.25 -53.22 63.23
C TRP A 25 6.86 -53.93 61.91
N ASN A 26 7.93 -54.38 61.25
CA ASN A 26 8.23 -55.68 60.60
C ASN A 26 7.13 -56.43 59.83
N HIS A 27 7.42 -56.82 58.58
CA HIS A 27 8.04 -58.11 58.24
C HIS A 27 8.16 -58.28 56.70
N GLU A 28 9.12 -59.14 56.33
CA GLU A 28 9.14 -59.97 55.11
C GLU A 28 9.54 -59.35 53.76
N PHE A 29 10.83 -59.54 53.47
CA PHE A 29 11.33 -59.78 52.12
C PHE A 29 10.75 -61.10 51.58
N HIS A 30 10.01 -61.03 50.49
CA HIS A 30 9.84 -62.15 49.56
C HIS A 30 10.25 -61.70 48.16
N VAL A 31 11.38 -62.25 47.71
CA VAL A 31 11.87 -62.17 46.34
C VAL A 31 11.02 -63.10 45.49
N LEU A 32 10.27 -62.57 44.54
CA LEU A 32 9.90 -63.31 43.33
C LEU A 32 10.05 -62.38 42.11
N ALA A 33 10.87 -62.87 41.19
CA ALA A 33 11.26 -62.23 39.96
C ALA A 33 10.07 -62.06 39.02
N GLU A 34 9.89 -60.85 38.51
CA GLU A 34 9.39 -60.65 37.16
C GLU A 34 9.90 -59.30 36.65
N GLN A 35 10.86 -59.37 35.72
CA GLN A 35 11.31 -58.26 34.90
C GLN A 35 10.41 -58.24 33.64
N PRO A 36 9.37 -57.38 33.54
CA PRO A 36 8.80 -57.10 32.25
C PRO A 36 9.78 -56.19 31.49
N LYS A 37 10.47 -56.83 30.55
CA LYS A 37 11.19 -56.27 29.39
C LYS A 37 10.95 -54.77 29.20
N LYS A 38 12.01 -53.97 29.38
CA LYS A 38 12.12 -52.62 28.83
C LYS A 38 11.84 -52.71 27.32
N ASN A 39 10.62 -52.36 26.90
CA ASN A 39 10.28 -52.23 25.50
C ASN A 39 11.21 -51.17 24.91
N LYS A 40 12.16 -51.61 24.08
CA LYS A 40 12.88 -50.79 23.10
C LYS A 40 11.84 -50.29 22.08
N GLY A 41 11.02 -49.34 22.48
CA GLY A 41 10.00 -48.69 21.64
C GLY A 41 10.29 -47.21 21.38
N ASP A 42 11.08 -46.54 22.22
CA ASP A 42 11.24 -45.07 22.18
C ASP A 42 12.58 -44.59 21.60
N ILE A 43 13.30 -45.45 20.88
CA ILE A 43 14.52 -45.03 20.16
C ILE A 43 14.19 -44.70 18.70
N GLY A 44 13.01 -45.09 18.19
CA GLY A 44 12.59 -44.76 16.82
C GLY A 44 12.05 -43.35 16.63
N GLN A 45 11.41 -42.75 17.66
CA GLN A 45 10.73 -41.45 17.51
C GLN A 45 11.62 -40.23 17.70
N THR A 46 12.84 -40.37 18.22
CA THR A 46 13.78 -39.25 18.38
C THR A 46 14.67 -39.03 17.16
N ILE A 47 14.69 -39.97 16.20
CA ILE A 47 15.54 -39.88 15.00
C ILE A 47 14.84 -39.08 13.88
N ASP A 48 13.51 -39.09 13.84
CA ASP A 48 12.72 -38.30 12.88
C ASP A 48 12.84 -36.78 13.14
N ALA A 49 13.20 -36.38 14.36
CA ALA A 49 13.49 -34.98 14.72
C ALA A 49 14.89 -34.51 14.27
N ILE A 50 15.81 -35.43 13.97
CA ILE A 50 17.19 -35.11 13.58
C ILE A 50 17.33 -35.03 12.04
N GLY A 51 16.46 -35.72 11.30
CA GLY A 51 16.43 -35.69 9.83
C GLY A 51 15.82 -34.42 9.20
N GLN A 52 15.06 -33.63 9.96
CA GLN A 52 14.41 -32.41 9.45
C GLN A 52 15.27 -31.14 9.59
N TRP A 53 16.34 -31.17 10.39
CA TRP A 53 17.25 -30.03 10.63
C TRP A 53 17.92 -29.44 9.36
N PRO A 54 18.44 -30.24 8.39
CA PRO A 54 19.05 -29.69 7.18
C PRO A 54 18.02 -29.11 6.20
N LEU A 55 16.78 -29.60 6.22
CA LEU A 55 15.70 -29.09 5.37
C LEU A 55 15.21 -27.73 5.87
N PHE A 56 15.06 -27.55 7.19
CA PHE A 56 14.76 -26.24 7.78
C PHE A 56 15.85 -25.21 7.48
N ARG A 57 17.14 -25.59 7.56
CA ARG A 57 18.25 -24.69 7.18
C ARG A 57 18.25 -24.31 5.69
N LYS A 58 17.87 -25.23 4.80
CA LYS A 58 17.72 -24.94 3.37
C LYS A 58 16.59 -23.94 3.13
N VAL A 59 15.42 -24.18 3.73
CA VAL A 59 14.27 -23.25 3.64
C VAL A 59 14.64 -21.87 4.19
N GLU A 60 15.28 -21.82 5.35
CA GLU A 60 15.77 -20.59 5.96
C GLU A 60 16.74 -19.83 5.05
N THR A 61 17.70 -20.52 4.42
CA THR A 61 18.62 -19.89 3.46
C THR A 61 17.89 -19.38 2.21
N PHE A 62 16.88 -20.10 1.71
CA PHE A 62 16.03 -19.64 0.61
C PHE A 62 15.22 -18.41 1.01
N VAL A 63 14.67 -18.37 2.23
CA VAL A 63 13.94 -17.21 2.75
C VAL A 63 14.88 -16.00 2.89
N PHE A 64 16.10 -16.18 3.39
CA PHE A 64 17.08 -15.10 3.48
C PHE A 64 17.52 -14.59 2.10
N ALA A 65 17.79 -15.49 1.15
CA ALA A 65 18.11 -15.11 -0.22
C ALA A 65 16.94 -14.38 -0.89
N ALA A 66 15.71 -14.87 -0.70
CA ALA A 66 14.50 -14.22 -1.20
C ALA A 66 14.30 -12.83 -0.57
N MET A 67 14.54 -12.69 0.74
CA MET A 67 14.47 -11.40 1.43
C MET A 67 15.54 -10.42 0.92
N PHE A 68 16.75 -10.92 0.66
CA PHE A 68 17.85 -10.12 0.12
C PHE A 68 17.54 -9.57 -1.28
N ILE A 69 16.77 -10.29 -2.09
CA ILE A 69 16.31 -9.83 -3.40
C ILE A 69 15.03 -8.98 -3.27
N ALA A 70 14.12 -9.34 -2.38
CA ALA A 70 12.84 -8.67 -2.21
C ALA A 70 13.00 -7.25 -1.66
N LEU A 71 13.93 -7.02 -0.73
CA LEU A 71 14.15 -5.70 -0.13
C LEU A 71 14.55 -4.63 -1.17
N PRO A 72 15.55 -4.84 -2.05
CA PRO A 72 15.87 -3.91 -3.13
C PRO A 72 14.71 -3.70 -4.09
N LEU A 73 14.03 -4.77 -4.52
CA LEU A 73 12.89 -4.67 -5.45
C LEU A 73 11.73 -3.88 -4.82
N PHE A 74 11.50 -4.07 -3.53
CA PHE A 74 10.48 -3.32 -2.80
C PHE A 74 10.85 -1.84 -2.69
N ALA A 75 12.11 -1.52 -2.38
CA ALA A 75 12.58 -0.13 -2.37
C ALA A 75 12.37 0.55 -3.73
N LEU A 76 12.73 -0.11 -4.84
CA LEU A 76 12.47 0.39 -6.19
C LEU A 76 10.98 0.61 -6.46
N LYS A 77 10.13 -0.37 -6.10
CA LYS A 77 8.67 -0.24 -6.23
C LYS A 77 8.10 0.95 -5.46
N VAL A 78 8.60 1.21 -4.25
CA VAL A 78 8.17 2.36 -3.44
C VAL A 78 8.62 3.67 -4.07
N VAL A 79 9.84 3.73 -4.59
CA VAL A 79 10.35 4.92 -5.31
C VAL A 79 9.54 5.16 -6.58
N ASP A 80 9.25 4.14 -7.38
CA ASP A 80 8.42 4.26 -8.58
C ASP A 80 7.01 4.77 -8.26
N HIS A 81 6.44 4.29 -7.16
CA HIS A 81 5.13 4.75 -6.70
C HIS A 81 5.17 6.22 -6.25
N ALA A 82 6.15 6.58 -5.42
CA ALA A 82 6.31 7.94 -4.92
C ALA A 82 6.57 8.93 -6.06
N THR A 83 7.48 8.60 -6.97
CA THR A 83 7.79 9.43 -8.15
C THR A 83 6.59 9.58 -9.07
N THR A 84 5.77 8.53 -9.23
CA THR A 84 4.54 8.60 -10.01
C THR A 84 3.51 9.53 -9.37
N THR A 85 3.29 9.43 -8.05
CA THR A 85 2.38 10.33 -7.34
C THR A 85 2.86 11.78 -7.35
N LEU A 86 4.15 12.02 -7.17
CA LEU A 86 4.74 13.36 -7.23
C LEU A 86 4.63 13.96 -8.63
N ALA A 87 4.92 13.17 -9.68
CA ALA A 87 4.83 13.65 -11.06
C ALA A 87 3.41 14.08 -11.42
N VAL A 88 2.38 13.29 -11.06
CA VAL A 88 0.97 13.64 -11.30
C VAL A 88 0.61 14.92 -10.55
N LYS A 89 0.94 15.00 -9.25
CA LYS A 89 0.61 16.18 -8.43
C LYS A 89 1.28 17.46 -8.93
N ASN A 90 2.58 17.42 -9.22
CA ASN A 90 3.31 18.57 -9.71
C ASN A 90 2.74 19.04 -11.04
N THR A 91 2.50 18.11 -11.97
CA THR A 91 1.90 18.42 -13.27
C THR A 91 0.50 19.02 -13.12
N SER A 92 -0.33 18.54 -12.19
CA SER A 92 -1.64 19.14 -11.92
C SER A 92 -1.53 20.57 -11.41
N VAL A 93 -0.58 20.85 -10.53
CA VAL A 93 -0.33 22.22 -10.03
C VAL A 93 0.17 23.13 -11.15
N ASP A 94 1.10 22.65 -11.96
CA ASP A 94 1.62 23.40 -13.12
C ASP A 94 0.49 23.69 -14.13
N LEU A 95 -0.37 22.71 -14.41
CA LEU A 95 -1.55 22.89 -15.25
C LEU A 95 -2.51 23.94 -14.69
N VAL A 96 -2.75 23.95 -13.38
CA VAL A 96 -3.61 24.98 -12.74
C VAL A 96 -3.01 26.37 -12.92
N ASN A 97 -1.70 26.51 -12.72
CA ASN A 97 -1.02 27.79 -12.92
C ASN A 97 -1.11 28.25 -14.38
N ASP A 98 -0.96 27.34 -15.33
CA ASP A 98 -1.09 27.65 -16.75
C ASP A 98 -2.53 27.98 -17.15
N LEU A 99 -3.54 27.34 -16.57
CA LEU A 99 -4.94 27.70 -16.78
C LEU A 99 -5.24 29.13 -16.27
N ILE A 100 -4.70 29.49 -15.10
CA ILE A 100 -4.80 30.86 -14.56
C ILE A 100 -4.09 31.85 -15.49
N ARG A 101 -2.92 31.47 -16.01
CA ARG A 101 -2.17 32.28 -16.97
C ARG A 101 -2.92 32.46 -18.29
N CYS A 102 -3.51 31.40 -18.86
CA CYS A 102 -4.34 31.46 -20.06
C CYS A 102 -5.52 32.43 -19.89
N LYS A 103 -6.15 32.41 -18.71
CA LYS A 103 -7.21 33.38 -18.35
C LYS A 103 -6.70 34.82 -18.34
N GLY A 104 -5.47 35.06 -17.88
CA GLY A 104 -4.82 36.36 -17.95
C GLY A 104 -4.53 36.78 -19.39
N LEU A 105 -3.96 35.88 -20.19
CA LEU A 105 -3.62 36.13 -21.60
C LEU A 105 -4.86 36.44 -22.45
N ALA A 106 -5.96 35.72 -22.25
CA ALA A 106 -7.20 35.98 -22.98
C ALA A 106 -7.75 37.40 -22.72
N LYS A 107 -7.65 37.87 -21.46
CA LYS A 107 -8.04 39.24 -21.08
C LYS A 107 -7.10 40.31 -21.61
N GLU A 108 -5.79 40.06 -21.56
CA GLU A 108 -4.78 41.00 -21.99
C GLU A 108 -4.81 41.22 -23.50
N HIS A 109 -4.93 40.14 -24.26
CA HIS A 109 -4.92 40.18 -25.73
C HIS A 109 -6.31 40.39 -26.35
N GLN A 110 -7.39 40.28 -25.56
CA GLN A 110 -8.78 40.37 -26.03
C GLN A 110 -9.12 39.35 -27.14
N VAL A 111 -8.57 38.14 -27.02
CA VAL A 111 -8.73 37.03 -27.98
C VAL A 111 -9.12 35.74 -27.27
N ASN A 112 -9.64 34.78 -28.03
CA ASN A 112 -9.97 33.46 -27.51
C ASN A 112 -8.69 32.62 -27.37
N ILE A 113 -8.36 32.22 -26.14
CA ILE A 113 -7.22 31.34 -25.88
C ILE A 113 -7.71 29.93 -25.60
N THR A 114 -7.24 28.98 -26.39
CA THR A 114 -7.54 27.56 -26.24
C THR A 114 -6.34 26.80 -25.72
N LEU A 115 -6.54 26.05 -24.64
CA LEU A 115 -5.58 25.07 -24.15
C LEU A 115 -6.06 23.68 -24.57
N THR A 116 -5.26 22.96 -25.34
CA THR A 116 -5.60 21.61 -25.82
C THR A 116 -4.46 20.64 -25.53
N SER A 117 -4.82 19.48 -25.01
CA SER A 117 -3.87 18.37 -24.81
C SER A 117 -3.48 17.71 -26.13
N ARG A 118 -2.21 17.33 -26.23
CA ARG A 118 -1.64 16.56 -27.33
C ARG A 118 -1.07 15.25 -26.80
N ASN A 119 -1.64 14.14 -27.29
CA ASN A 119 -1.15 12.82 -26.95
C ASN A 119 0.28 12.59 -27.46
N PRO A 120 1.07 11.76 -26.76
CA PRO A 120 2.40 11.40 -27.22
C PRO A 120 2.31 10.67 -28.57
N THR A 121 3.24 10.98 -29.45
CA THR A 121 3.44 10.29 -30.74
C THR A 121 4.85 9.70 -30.74
N ASP A 122 5.15 8.76 -31.63
CA ASP A 122 6.48 8.10 -31.71
C ASP A 122 7.67 9.08 -31.78
N LYS A 123 7.43 10.32 -32.23
CA LYS A 123 8.45 11.36 -32.40
C LYS A 123 8.38 12.50 -31.37
N SER A 124 7.30 12.60 -30.60
CA SER A 124 7.06 13.75 -29.73
C SER A 124 6.44 13.32 -28.40
N PRO A 125 6.99 13.81 -27.27
CA PRO A 125 6.40 13.55 -25.96
C PRO A 125 4.99 14.14 -25.86
N ALA A 126 4.24 13.67 -24.87
CA ALA A 126 2.96 14.24 -24.50
C ALA A 126 3.16 15.73 -24.15
N ALA A 127 2.23 16.57 -24.56
CA ALA A 127 2.31 18.00 -24.35
C ALA A 127 0.90 18.57 -24.24
N TYR A 128 0.78 19.82 -23.80
CA TYR A 128 -0.39 20.63 -24.09
C TYR A 128 0.05 21.92 -24.76
N GLU A 129 -0.81 22.39 -25.65
CA GLU A 129 -0.57 23.57 -26.47
C GLU A 129 -1.56 24.66 -26.05
N ILE A 130 -1.01 25.84 -25.80
CA ILE A 130 -1.78 27.07 -25.60
C ILE A 130 -1.80 27.76 -26.96
N ARG A 131 -2.99 27.86 -27.54
CA ARG A 131 -3.21 28.39 -28.88
C ARG A 131 -4.14 29.58 -28.82
N ASP A 132 -3.75 30.60 -29.56
CA ASP A 132 -4.62 31.68 -29.98
C ASP A 132 -5.34 31.26 -31.29
N GLU A 133 -6.28 32.07 -31.76
CA GLU A 133 -7.02 31.82 -33.01
C GLU A 133 -6.10 31.67 -34.22
N GLU A 134 -4.99 32.42 -34.24
CA GLU A 134 -4.08 32.46 -35.39
C GLU A 134 -2.84 31.56 -35.23
N LYS A 135 -2.36 31.34 -34.00
CA LYS A 135 -1.06 30.67 -33.76
C LYS A 135 -0.96 29.96 -32.42
N THR A 136 -0.07 28.98 -32.33
CA THR A 136 0.36 28.42 -31.06
C THR A 136 1.21 29.45 -30.32
N VAL A 137 0.76 29.85 -29.13
CA VAL A 137 1.45 30.79 -28.24
C VAL A 137 2.56 30.07 -27.51
N GLU A 138 2.25 28.90 -26.96
CA GLU A 138 3.17 28.15 -26.12
C GLU A 138 2.86 26.65 -26.18
N GLU A 139 3.91 25.84 -26.07
CA GLU A 139 3.81 24.40 -25.98
C GLU A 139 4.56 23.94 -24.73
N VAL A 140 3.87 23.24 -23.83
CA VAL A 140 4.46 22.72 -22.60
C VAL A 140 4.63 21.22 -22.72
N ILE A 141 5.89 20.78 -22.69
CA ILE A 141 6.25 19.36 -22.77
C ILE A 141 6.07 18.71 -21.40
N LEU A 142 5.32 17.61 -21.36
CA LEU A 142 5.05 16.88 -20.13
C LEU A 142 6.22 15.96 -19.74
N PRO A 143 6.40 15.69 -18.43
CA PRO A 143 7.35 14.70 -17.96
C PRO A 143 7.07 13.31 -18.54
N SER A 144 8.11 12.49 -18.69
CA SER A 144 7.98 11.15 -19.27
C SER A 144 6.95 10.29 -18.54
N GLY A 145 6.06 9.68 -19.34
CA GLY A 145 4.97 8.82 -18.89
C GLY A 145 3.77 9.55 -18.29
N VAL A 146 3.80 10.89 -18.18
CA VAL A 146 2.63 11.69 -17.82
C VAL A 146 1.85 12.03 -19.08
N ASN A 147 0.53 11.89 -19.03
CA ASN A 147 -0.37 12.36 -20.07
C ASN A 147 -1.46 13.25 -19.46
N ILE A 148 -1.92 14.22 -20.25
CA ILE A 148 -3.07 15.06 -19.89
C ILE A 148 -4.12 14.86 -20.98
N VAL A 149 -5.37 14.72 -20.57
CA VAL A 149 -6.51 14.64 -21.50
C VAL A 149 -7.50 15.72 -21.12
N GLY A 150 -7.81 16.60 -22.07
CA GLY A 150 -8.75 17.69 -21.88
C GLY A 150 -8.50 18.85 -22.86
N SER A 151 -9.47 19.75 -22.94
CA SER A 151 -9.36 20.99 -23.69
C SER A 151 -10.29 22.03 -23.08
N VAL A 152 -9.87 23.29 -23.08
CA VAL A 152 -10.72 24.42 -22.68
C VAL A 152 -10.41 25.64 -23.53
N THR A 153 -11.43 26.43 -23.82
CA THR A 153 -11.28 27.71 -24.50
C THR A 153 -11.78 28.81 -23.59
N PHE A 154 -10.94 29.81 -23.34
CA PHE A 154 -11.26 31.02 -22.61
C PHE A 154 -11.63 32.13 -23.59
N ASP A 155 -12.70 32.86 -23.27
CA ASP A 155 -13.14 34.02 -24.00
C ASP A 155 -12.28 35.26 -23.68
N PRO A 156 -12.45 36.40 -24.40
CA PRO A 156 -11.71 37.63 -24.13
C PRO A 156 -12.00 38.24 -22.74
N GLN A 157 -13.05 37.78 -22.06
CA GLN A 157 -13.36 38.16 -20.68
C GLN A 157 -12.65 37.25 -19.66
N GLY A 158 -11.86 36.28 -20.12
CA GLY A 158 -11.17 35.28 -19.30
C GLY A 158 -12.11 34.31 -18.62
N LEU A 159 -13.32 34.12 -19.15
CA LEU A 159 -14.25 33.08 -18.73
C LEU A 159 -14.17 31.90 -19.70
N PRO A 160 -14.24 30.66 -19.19
CA PRO A 160 -14.27 29.50 -20.06
C PRO A 160 -15.60 29.43 -20.80
N LEU A 161 -15.58 29.21 -22.11
CA LEU A 161 -16.79 29.07 -22.92
C LEU A 161 -17.70 27.94 -22.41
N HIS A 162 -17.08 26.85 -21.96
CA HIS A 162 -17.74 25.68 -21.38
C HIS A 162 -16.95 25.19 -20.17
N ALA A 163 -17.65 24.56 -19.20
CA ALA A 163 -16.97 23.85 -18.14
C ALA A 163 -16.13 22.71 -18.75
N ALA A 164 -14.94 22.51 -18.22
CA ALA A 164 -13.99 21.51 -18.70
C ALA A 164 -13.39 20.74 -17.53
N SER A 165 -12.98 19.51 -17.79
CA SER A 165 -12.23 18.69 -16.84
C SER A 165 -11.00 18.15 -17.54
N PHE A 166 -9.87 18.23 -16.88
CA PHE A 166 -8.60 17.69 -17.32
C PHE A 166 -8.25 16.48 -16.48
N ILE A 167 -7.81 15.42 -17.15
CA ILE A 167 -7.34 14.20 -16.49
C ILE A 167 -5.83 14.15 -16.67
N VAL A 168 -5.09 14.34 -15.60
CA VAL A 168 -3.64 14.15 -15.54
C VAL A 168 -3.37 12.73 -15.08
N ASN A 169 -2.67 11.91 -15.85
CA ASN A 169 -2.41 10.52 -15.50
C ASN A 169 -0.95 10.12 -15.71
N LYS A 170 -0.50 9.13 -14.94
CA LYS A 170 0.76 8.41 -15.12
C LYS A 170 0.59 6.98 -14.61
N GLY A 171 0.54 6.02 -15.54
CA GLY A 171 0.22 4.63 -15.22
C GLY A 171 -1.15 4.50 -14.58
N ILE A 172 -1.23 3.96 -13.36
CA ILE A 172 -2.49 3.75 -12.62
C ILE A 172 -2.92 4.97 -11.80
N ARG A 173 -2.08 6.01 -11.70
CA ARG A 173 -2.38 7.20 -10.90
C ARG A 173 -2.93 8.29 -11.80
N PHE A 174 -3.97 8.96 -11.33
CA PHE A 174 -4.59 10.08 -12.01
C PHE A 174 -5.00 11.15 -11.01
N ALA A 175 -5.12 12.38 -11.50
CA ALA A 175 -5.68 13.52 -10.82
C ALA A 175 -6.59 14.26 -11.80
N HIS A 176 -7.64 14.87 -11.25
CA HIS A 176 -8.56 15.69 -12.01
C HIS A 176 -8.24 17.17 -11.77
N VAL A 177 -8.39 17.98 -12.81
CA VAL A 177 -8.37 19.45 -12.69
C VAL A 177 -9.64 19.94 -13.37
N ASP A 178 -10.55 20.48 -12.57
CA ASP A 178 -11.86 20.91 -13.04
C ASP A 178 -11.89 22.43 -13.20
N VAL A 179 -12.53 22.88 -14.28
CA VAL A 179 -12.74 24.29 -14.61
C VAL A 179 -14.24 24.55 -14.65
N SER A 180 -14.74 25.35 -13.72
CA SER A 180 -16.14 25.74 -13.64
C SER A 180 -16.52 26.72 -14.75
N LYS A 181 -17.81 26.86 -15.05
CA LYS A 181 -18.29 27.89 -16.01
C LYS A 181 -17.98 29.32 -15.55
N GLN A 182 -17.80 29.52 -14.25
CA GLN A 182 -17.44 30.79 -13.63
C GLN A 182 -15.93 31.08 -13.74
N GLY A 183 -15.15 30.12 -14.26
CA GLY A 183 -13.70 30.24 -14.38
C GLY A 183 -12.96 30.02 -13.05
N ASP A 184 -13.57 29.28 -12.12
CA ASP A 184 -12.91 28.73 -10.95
C ASP A 184 -12.20 27.44 -11.35
N ILE A 185 -10.96 27.27 -10.89
CA ILE A 185 -10.13 26.12 -11.21
C ILE A 185 -9.86 25.38 -9.90
N ALA A 186 -10.17 24.09 -9.85
CA ALA A 186 -10.04 23.27 -8.65
C ALA A 186 -9.39 21.92 -8.96
N VAL A 187 -8.63 21.42 -7.98
CA VAL A 187 -8.11 20.05 -7.95
C VAL A 187 -8.84 19.33 -6.81
N PRO A 188 -9.78 18.41 -7.09
CA PRO A 188 -10.48 17.65 -6.06
C PRO A 188 -9.58 16.67 -5.29
#